data_AF-A0A832LV58-F1
#
_entry.id   AF-A0A832LV58-F1
#
_cell.length_a   1.000
_cell.length_b   1.000
_cell.length_c   1.000
_cell.angle_alpha   90.00
_cell.angle_beta   90.00
_cell.angle_gamma   90.00
#
_symmetry.space_group_name_H-M   'P 1'
#
loop_
_entity.id
_entity.type
_entity.pdbx_description
1 polymer ?
#
loop_
_entity_poly.entity_id
_entity_poly.type
_entity_poly.pdbx_seq_one_letter_code
_entity_poly.pdbx_strand_id
1 'polypeptide(L)' 'MPDAAQYRIESPDCVVDFFYAPRTCVFCDGAVHADPEVQQRDRAIREQLRQQGYEVIALNTERPLPEQIQGYGAVFGKVG' A
#
# COMPACT_ATOMS: atom_id res chain seq x y z
N MET A 1 -14.38 -3.15 -2.23
CA MET A 1 -13.62 -4.33 -2.70
C MET A 1 -12.47 -3.79 -3.55
N PRO A 2 -11.22 -4.28 -3.40
CA PRO A 2 -10.10 -3.81 -4.22
C PRO A 2 -10.32 -4.13 -5.70
N ASP A 3 -9.83 -3.26 -6.60
CA ASP A 3 -9.91 -3.47 -8.05
C ASP A 3 -8.96 -4.58 -8.51
N ALA A 4 -7.76 -4.64 -7.91
CA ALA A 4 -6.82 -5.73 -8.11
C ALA A 4 -6.07 -6.07 -6.82
N ALA A 5 -5.81 -7.35 -6.60
CA ALA A 5 -4.88 -7.83 -5.57
C ALA A 5 -3.57 -8.27 -6.22
N GLN A 6 -2.45 -8.11 -5.52
CA GLN A 6 -1.10 -8.44 -5.99
C GLN A 6 -0.79 -7.81 -7.36
N TYR A 7 -1.08 -6.52 -7.51
CA TYR A 7 -0.92 -5.80 -8.76
C TYR A 7 0.53 -5.39 -8.98
N ARG A 8 1.14 -5.85 -10.07
CA ARG A 8 2.50 -5.47 -10.44
C ARG A 8 2.49 -4.13 -11.18
N ILE A 9 3.20 -3.17 -10.63
CA ILE A 9 3.54 -1.91 -11.29
C ILE A 9 4.87 -2.14 -12.00
N GLU A 10 4.93 -1.89 -13.30
CA GLU A 10 6.17 -2.09 -14.09
C GLU A 10 7.17 -0.96 -13.88
N SER A 11 6.72 0.21 -13.44
CA SER A 11 7.56 1.40 -13.23
C SER A 11 6.98 2.26 -12.12
N PRO A 12 7.46 2.10 -10.87
CA PRO A 12 8.58 1.26 -10.44
C PRO A 12 8.24 -0.24 -10.40
N ASP A 13 9.19 -1.12 -10.77
CA ASP A 13 9.04 -2.59 -10.71
C ASP A 13 8.78 -3.05 -9.28
N CYS A 14 7.50 -3.16 -8.94
CA CYS A 14 7.03 -3.46 -7.59
C CYS A 14 5.68 -4.18 -7.67
N VAL A 15 5.40 -5.03 -6.69
CA VAL A 15 4.11 -5.70 -6.53
C VAL A 15 3.41 -5.07 -5.33
N VAL A 16 2.24 -4.48 -5.55
CA VAL A 16 1.40 -3.91 -4.50
C VAL A 16 0.38 -4.96 -4.04
N ASP A 17 0.10 -5.03 -2.74
CA ASP A 17 -0.85 -6.03 -2.22
C ASP A 17 -2.27 -5.77 -2.72
N PHE A 18 -2.70 -4.52 -2.72
CA PHE A 18 -3.99 -4.13 -3.27
C PHE A 18 -3.89 -2.82 -4.05
N PHE A 19 -4.55 -2.79 -5.20
CA PHE A 19 -4.70 -1.61 -6.03
C PHE A 19 -6.17 -1.21 -6.09
N TYR A 20 -6.42 0.08 -5.92
CA TYR A 20 -7.72 0.73 -6.00
C TYR A 20 -7.65 1.79 -7.08
N ALA A 21 -8.55 1.71 -8.06
CA ALA A 21 -8.62 2.70 -9.12
C ALA A 21 -9.09 4.07 -8.57
N PRO A 22 -8.58 5.20 -9.10
CA PRO A 22 -7.71 5.29 -10.26
C PRO A 22 -6.20 5.17 -9.99
N ARG A 23 -5.69 5.45 -8.77
CA ARG A 23 -4.23 5.50 -8.49
C ARG A 23 -3.86 5.20 -7.03
N THR A 24 -4.62 4.39 -6.31
CA THR A 24 -4.35 4.11 -4.90
C THR A 24 -3.73 2.72 -4.73
N CYS A 25 -2.55 2.67 -4.09
CA CYS A 25 -1.77 1.47 -3.82
C CYS A 25 -1.74 1.22 -2.32
N VAL A 26 -2.10 0.00 -1.91
CA VAL A 26 -2.05 -0.45 -0.52
C VAL A 26 -1.00 -1.54 -0.40
N PHE A 27 -0.09 -1.35 0.55
CA PHE A 27 0.96 -2.28 0.94
C PHE A 27 0.62 -2.86 2.31
N CYS A 28 0.70 -4.17 2.46
CA CYS A 28 0.55 -4.85 3.73
C CYS A 28 1.94 -5.15 4.30
N ASP A 29 2.51 -4.16 4.98
CA ASP A 29 3.83 -4.23 5.59
C ASP A 29 3.74 -5.08 6.87
N GLY A 30 4.17 -6.34 6.81
CA GLY A 30 4.36 -7.18 7.99
C GLY A 30 5.75 -7.02 8.60
N ALA A 31 5.99 -7.65 9.75
CA ALA A 31 7.28 -7.68 10.45
C ALA A 31 8.48 -8.08 9.58
N VAL A 32 8.24 -8.76 8.45
CA VAL A 32 9.25 -9.21 7.48
C VAL A 32 9.93 -8.05 6.75
N HIS A 33 9.36 -6.84 6.73
CA HIS A 33 10.00 -5.63 6.19
C HIS A 33 10.96 -4.94 7.19
N ALA A 34 11.30 -5.60 8.30
CA ALA A 34 12.25 -5.08 9.29
C ALA A 34 13.71 -5.02 8.79
N ASP A 35 14.01 -5.62 7.63
CA ASP A 35 15.33 -5.50 7.00
C ASP A 35 15.55 -4.06 6.49
N PRO A 36 16.63 -3.39 6.91
CA PRO A 36 16.88 -1.98 6.56
C PRO A 36 17.06 -1.77 5.05
N GLU A 37 17.57 -2.78 4.33
CA GLU A 37 17.69 -2.75 2.87
C GLU A 37 16.33 -2.80 2.18
N VAL A 38 15.41 -3.64 2.70
CA VAL A 38 14.02 -3.74 2.20
C VAL A 38 13.29 -2.43 2.46
N GLN A 39 13.40 -1.88 3.66
CA GLN A 39 12.78 -0.60 4.02
C GLN A 39 13.25 0.56 3.15
N GLN A 40 14.54 0.61 2.83
CA GLN A 40 15.09 1.68 1.99
C GLN A 40 14.58 1.58 0.55
N ARG A 41 14.50 0.35 0.00
CA ARG A 41 13.93 0.09 -1.32
C ARG A 41 12.44 0.39 -1.37
N ASP A 42 11.67 -0.06 -0.37
CA ASP A 42 10.25 0.24 -0.23
C ASP A 42 10.04 1.75 -0.17
N ARG A 43 10.81 2.46 0.64
CA ARG A 43 10.73 3.93 0.73
C ARG A 43 10.94 4.59 -0.62
N ALA A 44 11.98 4.20 -1.37
CA ALA A 44 12.25 4.75 -2.70
C ALA A 44 11.09 4.49 -3.68
N ILE A 45 10.57 3.26 -3.71
CA ILE A 45 9.43 2.88 -4.55
C ILE A 45 8.18 3.71 -4.19
N ARG A 46 7.88 3.84 -2.90
CA ARG A 46 6.74 4.61 -2.39
C ARG A 46 6.88 6.09 -2.72
N GLU A 47 8.09 6.65 -2.65
CA GLU A 47 8.36 8.03 -3.08
C GLU A 47 8.17 8.19 -4.59
N GLN A 48 8.61 7.25 -5.42
CA GLN A 48 8.38 7.28 -6.87
C GLN A 48 6.88 7.20 -7.22
N LEU A 49 6.13 6.31 -6.57
CA LEU A 49 4.69 6.20 -6.76
C LEU A 49 3.98 7.52 -6.40
N ARG A 50 4.33 8.14 -5.27
CA ARG A 50 3.80 9.44 -4.88
C ARG A 50 4.14 10.54 -5.89
N GLN A 51 5.36 10.56 -6.43
CA GLN A 51 5.77 11.50 -7.47
C GLN A 51 4.99 11.32 -8.78
N GLN A 52 4.62 10.09 -9.10
CA GLN A 52 3.74 9.77 -10.25
C GLN A 52 2.26 10.09 -9.98
N GLY A 53 1.91 10.54 -8.77
CA GLY A 53 0.54 10.87 -8.36
C GLY A 53 -0.27 9.68 -7.87
N TYR A 54 0.39 8.59 -7.45
CA TYR A 54 -0.27 7.49 -6.75
C TYR A 54 -0.38 7.78 -5.25
N GLU A 55 -1.53 7.42 -4.69
CA GLU A 55 -1.76 7.41 -3.25
C GLU A 55 -1.19 6.12 -2.67
N VAL A 56 -0.26 6.23 -1.72
CA VAL A 56 0.45 5.07 -1.17
C VAL A 56 0.11 4.88 0.30
N ILE A 57 -0.56 3.79 0.62
CA ILE A 57 -1.02 3.40 1.95
C ILE A 57 -0.24 2.17 2.41
N ALA A 58 0.40 2.25 3.57
CA ALA A 58 1.05 1.09 4.19
C ALA A 58 0.24 0.69 5.44
N LEU A 59 -0.36 -0.50 5.40
CA LEU A 59 -1.05 -1.11 6.53
C LEU A 59 -0.09 -2.05 7.25
N ASN A 60 -0.15 -2.05 8.58
CA ASN A 60 0.73 -2.90 9.37
C ASN A 60 -0.09 -4.12 9.82
N THR A 61 0.30 -5.31 9.39
CA THR A 61 -0.47 -6.54 9.67
C THR A 61 -0.38 -6.99 11.14
N GLU A 62 0.59 -6.47 11.89
CA GLU A 62 0.72 -6.70 13.34
C GLU A 62 -0.18 -5.77 14.16
N ARG A 63 -0.68 -4.68 13.55
CA ARG A 63 -1.67 -3.80 14.15
C ARG A 63 -3.08 -4.18 13.72
N PRO A 64 -4.09 -3.88 14.54
CA PRO A 64 -5.49 -4.08 14.17
C PRO A 64 -5.83 -3.24 12.94
N LEU A 65 -5.88 -3.94 11.79
CA LEU A 65 -6.34 -3.41 10.51
C LEU A 65 -7.61 -2.56 10.62
N PRO A 66 -8.70 -2.95 11.32
CA PRO A 66 -9.91 -2.13 11.38
C PRO A 66 -9.69 -0.70 11.88
N GLU A 67 -8.77 -0.48 12.82
CA GLU A 67 -8.43 0.86 13.30
C GLU A 67 -7.68 1.68 12.25
N GLN A 68 -6.80 1.03 11.48
CA GLN A 68 -6.06 1.69 10.40
C GLN A 68 -6.96 2.00 9.21
N ILE A 69 -7.83 1.05 8.84
CA ILE A 69 -8.75 1.16 7.71
C ILE A 69 -9.82 2.23 7.97
N GLN A 70 -10.26 2.41 9.22
CA GLN A 70 -11.20 3.47 9.60
C GLN A 70 -10.71 4.87 9.22
N GLY A 71 -9.40 5.13 9.29
CA GLY A 71 -8.79 6.39 8.84
C GLY A 71 -8.83 6.59 7.31
N TYR A 72 -8.95 5.50 6.56
CA TYR A 72 -8.98 5.48 5.09
C TYR A 72 -10.36 5.11 4.54
N GLY A 73 -11.44 5.50 5.22
CA GLY A 73 -12.82 5.18 4.80
C GLY A 73 -13.19 5.62 3.38
N ALA A 74 -12.45 6.57 2.79
CA ALA A 74 -12.59 6.97 1.39
C ALA A 74 -12.06 5.92 0.39
N VAL A 75 -11.08 5.10 0.80
CA VAL A 75 -10.41 4.10 -0.05
C VAL A 75 -11.02 2.72 0.15
N PHE A 76 -11.23 2.31 1.40
CA PHE A 76 -11.74 0.97 1.71
C PHE A 76 -13.27 0.87 1.74
N GLY A 77 -13.95 2.02 1.61
CA GLY A 77 -15.38 2.15 1.86
C GLY A 77 -15.68 2.14 3.35
N LYS A 78 -16.77 2.81 3.75
CA LYS A 78 -17.28 2.66 5.12
C LYS A 78 -17.56 1.19 5.37
N VAL A 79 -16.78 0.57 6.25
CA VAL A 79 -17.17 -0.69 6.87
C VAL A 79 -18.37 -0.34 7.76
N GLY A 80 -19.56 -0.57 7.24
CA GLY A 80 -20.83 -0.42 7.94
C GLY A 80 -21.25 -1.71 8.59
#